data_AF-A0A7I8VNR3-F1
#
_entry.id   AF-A0A7I8VNR3-F1
#
_cell.length_a   1.000
_cell.length_b   1.000
_cell.length_c   1.000
_cell.angle_alpha   90.00
_cell.angle_beta   90.00
_cell.angle_gamma   90.00
#
_symmetry.space_group_name_H-M   'P 1'
#
loop_
_entity.id
_entity.type
_entity.pdbx_description
1 polymer ?
#
loop_
_entity_poly.entity_id
_entity_poly.type
_entity_poly.pdbx_seq_one_letter_code
_entity_poly.pdbx_strand_id
1 'polypeptide(L)'
;MPNKIVKATEIEDDLEEMQQNQVQDSNETFIKNFEDLKNMFPHIDEFVPIMNDDYDDRQRQYFYKLRWVLFRNSPKEMYLAIQGDLSNCWFIASLSSIAAKGTWLLLKNTIMTQTLQRTGLYKFKLFIQGLWKIVSVDNKLYVNKRGMIVFSKCQHCQLYVSFLEKALAKCFDSYAHLATGRAEEAFFILLGRPSKSYTGLPIQELWQLLKDNIEISAIVGSTKNEVTSSHYEGGHVYSVTSIVPEELSGEKKIRLRNPHGKKTVDDIFDEHGEIEVTLDEFHINMESVTICNLNYQFKDERYDYNVGKDVHEFNLQEKLDLTITLFHQHHRGKELSDMWIIVKKNLGENNCSNKIYSSDLVKDTFVSLNLQLTSGRYHVFCLGVNKEFKGVLQYSYLSGDGTKKISPSIGTADLISHKDVYTAIEKKNWPNQSSHVLRLESHFSQTVILTNKNIIDAIVDERRYRLENNFEWKPVKNTTDAIGNDTPGSSVNYNSVT
;
A
#
# COMPACT_ATOMS: atom_id res chain seq x y z
N MET A 1 6.61 29.42 19.72
CA MET A 1 6.80 28.30 20.67
C MET A 1 7.67 27.26 19.98
N PRO A 2 8.66 26.63 20.63
CA PRO A 2 9.44 25.59 19.96
C PRO A 2 8.53 24.39 19.74
N ASN A 3 8.31 24.03 18.47
CA ASN A 3 7.50 22.86 18.11
C ASN A 3 8.17 21.59 18.64
N LYS A 4 7.37 20.75 19.31
CA LYS A 4 7.77 19.43 19.82
C LYS A 4 8.35 18.62 18.66
N ILE A 5 9.64 18.32 18.74
CA ILE A 5 10.19 17.11 18.12
C ILE A 5 9.39 15.97 18.76
N VAL A 6 8.62 15.21 17.98
CA VAL A 6 8.07 13.94 18.46
C VAL A 6 9.27 13.01 18.64
N LYS A 7 9.94 13.11 19.79
CA LYS A 7 10.94 12.12 20.20
C LYS A 7 10.19 10.80 20.36
N ALA A 8 10.68 9.76 19.71
CA ALA A 8 10.11 8.43 19.72
C ALA A 8 10.18 7.72 21.11
N THR A 9 10.37 8.45 22.21
CA THR A 9 10.71 7.90 23.53
C THR A 9 9.94 8.52 24.72
N GLU A 10 8.91 9.34 24.51
CA GLU A 10 8.08 9.90 25.62
C GLU A 10 6.58 9.62 25.39
N ILE A 11 6.26 8.39 24.97
CA ILE A 11 4.91 8.00 24.54
C ILE A 11 4.33 6.88 25.44
N GLU A 12 5.05 6.37 26.44
CA GLU A 12 4.59 5.17 27.16
C GLU A 12 3.53 5.43 28.24
N ASP A 13 3.60 6.55 28.98
CA ASP A 13 2.72 6.76 30.15
C ASP A 13 1.40 7.49 29.82
N ASP A 14 1.39 8.47 28.91
CA ASP A 14 0.14 9.15 28.46
C ASP A 14 -0.74 8.27 27.54
N LEU A 15 -0.17 7.17 27.01
CA LEU A 15 -0.87 6.25 26.13
C LEU A 15 -1.83 5.31 26.86
N GLU A 16 -1.53 4.88 28.09
CA GLU A 16 -2.33 3.85 28.76
C GLU A 16 -3.73 4.36 29.12
N GLU A 17 -3.85 5.63 29.55
CA GLU A 17 -5.12 6.23 29.97
C GLU A 17 -5.99 6.66 28.76
N MET A 18 -5.37 7.15 27.68
CA MET A 18 -6.07 7.40 26.40
C MET A 18 -6.49 6.10 25.69
N GLN A 19 -5.72 5.01 25.84
CA GLN A 19 -6.02 3.72 25.22
C GLN A 19 -7.21 3.00 25.87
N GLN A 20 -7.40 3.09 27.18
CA GLN A 20 -8.55 2.45 27.83
C GLN A 20 -9.89 3.04 27.36
N ASN A 21 -9.97 4.37 27.22
CA ASN A 21 -11.18 5.04 26.73
C ASN A 21 -11.41 4.83 25.22
N GLN A 22 -10.35 4.80 24.39
CA GLN A 22 -10.49 4.46 22.96
C GLN A 22 -10.84 2.98 22.71
N VAL A 23 -10.39 2.06 23.56
CA VAL A 23 -10.68 0.62 23.42
C VAL A 23 -12.15 0.30 23.64
N GLN A 24 -12.84 1.02 24.55
CA GLN A 24 -14.28 0.85 24.77
C GLN A 24 -15.13 1.36 23.58
N ASP A 25 -14.91 2.59 23.12
CA ASP A 25 -15.66 3.19 22.00
C ASP A 25 -15.44 2.46 20.66
N SER A 26 -14.20 2.00 20.41
CA SER A 26 -13.85 1.31 19.16
C SER A 26 -14.38 -0.12 19.10
N ASN A 27 -14.51 -0.83 20.22
CA ASN A 27 -15.10 -2.16 20.25
C ASN A 27 -16.62 -2.11 19.95
N GLU A 28 -17.33 -1.11 20.48
CA GLU A 28 -18.76 -0.93 20.15
C GLU A 28 -18.97 -0.61 18.66
N THR A 29 -18.14 0.24 18.08
CA THR A 29 -18.26 0.63 16.67
C THR A 29 -17.90 -0.51 15.71
N PHE A 30 -16.90 -1.32 16.05
CA PHE A 30 -16.51 -2.50 15.27
C PHE A 30 -17.58 -3.60 15.28
N ILE A 31 -18.31 -3.75 16.39
CA ILE A 31 -19.47 -4.66 16.53
C ILE A 31 -20.69 -4.12 15.76
N LYS A 32 -20.90 -2.79 15.72
CA LYS A 32 -22.03 -2.16 15.01
C LYS A 32 -22.06 -2.43 13.49
N ASN A 33 -20.93 -2.79 12.88
CA ASN A 33 -20.83 -3.12 11.46
C ASN A 33 -21.12 -4.60 11.11
N PHE A 34 -21.64 -5.38 12.07
CA PHE A 34 -21.92 -6.80 11.85
C PHE A 34 -22.97 -7.05 10.77
N GLU A 35 -24.06 -6.27 10.72
CA GLU A 35 -25.12 -6.47 9.73
C GLU A 35 -24.64 -6.22 8.30
N ASP A 36 -23.82 -5.19 8.09
CA ASP A 36 -23.20 -4.92 6.79
C ASP A 36 -22.27 -6.08 6.37
N LEU A 37 -21.47 -6.58 7.32
CA LEU A 37 -20.60 -7.74 7.08
C LEU A 37 -21.41 -9.01 6.81
N LYS A 38 -22.55 -9.21 7.48
CA LYS A 38 -23.42 -10.37 7.30
C LYS A 38 -24.15 -10.33 5.96
N ASN A 39 -24.49 -9.13 5.47
CA ASN A 39 -25.00 -8.95 4.12
C ASN A 39 -23.95 -9.33 3.06
N MET A 40 -22.67 -8.99 3.28
CA MET A 40 -21.57 -9.37 2.39
C MET A 40 -21.20 -10.85 2.50
N PHE A 41 -21.27 -11.43 3.70
CA PHE A 41 -20.90 -12.80 4.00
C PHE A 41 -22.00 -13.52 4.81
N PRO A 42 -23.10 -13.98 4.17
CA PRO A 42 -24.28 -14.51 4.88
C PRO A 42 -24.03 -15.74 5.76
N HIS A 43 -22.90 -16.41 5.58
CA HIS A 43 -22.47 -17.59 6.33
C HIS A 43 -21.66 -17.26 7.59
N ILE A 44 -21.32 -15.99 7.84
CA ILE A 44 -20.70 -15.59 9.11
C ILE A 44 -21.70 -15.76 10.25
N ASP A 45 -21.21 -16.34 11.34
CA ASP A 45 -21.88 -16.41 12.62
C ASP A 45 -21.13 -15.50 13.62
N GLU A 46 -21.81 -15.12 14.69
CA GLU A 46 -21.37 -14.07 15.61
C GLU A 46 -20.03 -14.39 16.29
N PHE A 47 -19.33 -13.35 16.74
CA PHE A 47 -17.99 -13.37 17.35
C PHE A 47 -17.82 -14.44 18.46
N VAL A 48 -17.21 -15.59 18.14
CA VAL A 48 -16.99 -16.68 19.11
C VAL A 48 -15.67 -16.46 19.86
N PRO A 49 -15.66 -16.48 21.21
CA PRO A 49 -14.43 -16.48 22.00
C PRO A 49 -13.65 -17.77 21.77
N ILE A 50 -12.37 -17.66 21.42
CA ILE A 50 -11.55 -18.83 21.04
C ILE A 50 -11.04 -19.62 22.25
N MET A 51 -11.09 -19.04 23.46
CA MET A 51 -10.41 -19.58 24.65
C MET A 51 -11.31 -19.73 25.90
N ASN A 52 -12.62 -19.91 25.74
CA ASN A 52 -13.48 -20.20 26.90
C ASN A 52 -13.63 -21.70 27.12
N ASP A 53 -13.12 -22.17 28.27
CA ASP A 53 -13.29 -23.56 28.76
C ASP A 53 -14.77 -23.92 29.01
N ASP A 54 -15.68 -22.94 29.06
CA ASP A 54 -17.09 -23.10 29.43
C ASP A 54 -18.08 -23.29 28.26
N TYR A 55 -17.61 -23.38 27.00
CA TYR A 55 -18.52 -23.53 25.84
C TYR A 55 -18.90 -25.00 25.59
N ASP A 56 -19.88 -25.51 26.36
CA ASP A 56 -20.53 -26.81 26.12
C ASP A 56 -21.58 -26.70 25.02
N ASP A 57 -21.14 -26.62 23.75
CA ASP A 57 -22.05 -26.74 22.61
C ASP A 57 -21.60 -27.84 21.65
N ARG A 58 -22.33 -28.96 21.66
CA ARG A 58 -21.98 -30.22 20.99
C ARG A 58 -21.84 -30.11 19.46
N GLN A 59 -22.27 -28.99 18.86
CA GLN A 59 -22.13 -28.73 17.42
C GLN A 59 -20.82 -28.00 17.02
N ARG A 60 -20.08 -27.40 17.97
CA ARG A 60 -18.85 -26.62 17.69
C ARG A 60 -17.54 -27.38 17.98
N GLN A 61 -17.62 -28.70 18.18
CA GLN A 61 -16.52 -29.55 18.64
C GLN A 61 -15.24 -29.52 17.80
N TYR A 62 -15.28 -29.26 16.49
CA TYR A 62 -14.08 -29.39 15.64
C TYR A 62 -13.03 -28.31 15.94
N PHE A 63 -13.46 -27.06 16.07
CA PHE A 63 -12.55 -25.94 16.36
C PHE A 63 -11.87 -26.08 17.72
N TYR A 64 -12.61 -26.48 18.75
CA TYR A 64 -12.09 -26.69 20.10
C TYR A 64 -11.27 -27.98 20.27
N LYS A 65 -11.36 -28.94 19.34
CA LYS A 65 -10.49 -30.13 19.30
C LYS A 65 -9.08 -29.80 18.80
N LEU A 66 -8.89 -28.67 18.11
CA LEU A 66 -7.60 -28.27 17.58
C LEU A 66 -6.78 -27.52 18.64
N ARG A 67 -5.48 -27.85 18.72
CA ARG A 67 -4.56 -27.13 19.60
C ARG A 67 -4.11 -25.83 18.95
N TRP A 68 -4.90 -24.77 19.16
CA TRP A 68 -4.56 -23.42 18.73
C TRP A 68 -3.36 -22.85 19.48
N VAL A 69 -2.52 -22.14 18.75
CA VAL A 69 -1.41 -21.37 19.29
C VAL A 69 -1.43 -19.98 18.68
N LEU A 70 -0.82 -19.00 19.33
CA LEU A 70 -0.62 -17.70 18.70
C LEU A 70 0.40 -17.83 17.55
N PHE A 71 1.53 -18.46 17.84
CA PHE A 71 2.61 -18.78 16.90
C PHE A 71 3.11 -20.21 17.14
N ARG A 72 3.54 -20.88 16.07
CA ARG A 72 4.45 -22.03 16.18
C ARG A 72 5.88 -21.48 16.21
N ASN A 73 6.77 -22.08 16.98
CA ASN A 73 8.15 -21.60 17.20
C ASN A 73 9.07 -21.72 15.96
N SER A 74 8.52 -21.99 14.78
CA SER A 74 9.27 -22.10 13.52
C SER A 74 9.02 -20.86 12.66
N PRO A 75 10.04 -20.00 12.44
CA PRO A 75 9.94 -18.91 11.47
C PRO A 75 9.51 -19.37 10.08
N LYS A 76 9.82 -20.64 9.72
CA LYS A 76 9.42 -21.25 8.45
C LYS A 76 7.90 -21.46 8.31
N GLU A 77 7.15 -21.48 9.40
CA GLU A 77 5.68 -21.69 9.31
C GLU A 77 4.90 -20.38 9.30
N MET A 78 5.59 -19.26 9.53
CA MET A 78 4.93 -17.96 9.65
C MET A 78 4.42 -17.45 8.32
N TYR A 79 5.14 -17.68 7.23
CA TYR A 79 4.71 -17.21 5.91
C TYR A 79 3.50 -17.97 5.35
N LEU A 80 3.03 -19.01 6.04
CA LEU A 80 1.88 -19.84 5.66
C LEU A 80 0.52 -19.18 6.02
N ALA A 81 0.45 -17.86 5.86
CA ALA A 81 -0.80 -17.10 5.99
C ALA A 81 -1.74 -17.43 4.82
N ILE A 82 -3.01 -17.64 5.13
CA ILE A 82 -4.06 -18.00 4.19
C ILE A 82 -5.13 -16.93 4.23
N GLN A 83 -5.42 -16.34 3.08
CA GLN A 83 -6.54 -15.43 2.88
C GLN A 83 -7.86 -16.20 3.08
N GLY A 84 -8.78 -15.58 3.82
CA GLY A 84 -10.14 -16.09 3.98
C GLY A 84 -11.09 -15.56 2.89
N ASP A 85 -12.35 -15.35 3.25
CA ASP A 85 -13.37 -14.97 2.26
C ASP A 85 -13.29 -13.49 1.82
N LEU A 86 -12.45 -12.70 2.48
CA LEU A 86 -12.23 -11.28 2.17
C LEU A 86 -11.14 -11.10 1.12
N SER A 87 -11.35 -10.24 0.13
CA SER A 87 -10.40 -9.94 -0.94
C SER A 87 -9.26 -9.02 -0.46
N ASN A 88 -8.41 -9.50 0.46
CA ASN A 88 -7.25 -8.79 1.00
C ASN A 88 -5.89 -9.45 0.65
N CYS A 89 -5.81 -10.06 -0.53
CA CYS A 89 -4.60 -10.69 -1.05
C CYS A 89 -3.35 -9.80 -0.96
N TRP A 90 -3.52 -8.50 -1.22
CA TRP A 90 -2.47 -7.48 -1.11
C TRP A 90 -1.81 -7.44 0.28
N PHE A 91 -2.57 -7.71 1.34
CA PHE A 91 -2.08 -7.72 2.71
C PHE A 91 -1.46 -9.08 3.06
N ILE A 92 -2.13 -10.17 2.72
CA ILE A 92 -1.69 -11.53 3.06
C ILE A 92 -0.42 -11.91 2.28
N ALA A 93 -0.35 -11.61 0.98
CA ALA A 93 0.82 -11.88 0.17
C ALA A 93 2.03 -11.05 0.63
N SER A 94 1.83 -9.77 1.02
CA SER A 94 2.90 -8.94 1.58
C SER A 94 3.38 -9.47 2.94
N LEU A 95 2.47 -9.84 3.85
CA LEU A 95 2.81 -10.46 5.13
C LEU A 95 3.62 -11.76 4.94
N SER A 96 3.15 -12.64 4.05
CA SER A 96 3.86 -13.88 3.69
C SER A 96 5.24 -13.59 3.10
N SER A 97 5.36 -12.61 2.20
CA SER A 97 6.66 -12.27 1.58
C SER A 97 7.69 -11.78 2.61
N ILE A 98 7.26 -11.04 3.64
CA ILE A 98 8.12 -10.60 4.74
C ILE A 98 8.55 -11.81 5.59
N ALA A 99 7.58 -12.62 6.01
CA ALA A 99 7.81 -13.78 6.85
C ALA A 99 8.73 -14.82 6.17
N ALA A 100 8.64 -14.98 4.86
CA ALA A 100 9.45 -15.92 4.08
C ALA A 100 10.96 -15.60 4.14
N LYS A 101 11.34 -14.33 4.37
CA LYS A 101 12.75 -13.91 4.47
C LYS A 101 13.39 -14.20 5.83
N GLY A 102 12.73 -14.95 6.70
CA GLY A 102 13.23 -15.21 8.06
C GLY A 102 13.33 -13.94 8.91
N THR A 103 12.75 -12.82 8.47
CA THR A 103 12.77 -11.52 9.16
C THR A 103 11.71 -11.45 10.26
N TRP A 104 11.55 -12.55 11.01
CA TRP A 104 10.60 -12.65 12.11
C TRP A 104 10.76 -11.52 13.14
N LEU A 105 11.98 -11.04 13.35
CA LEU A 105 12.25 -9.88 14.21
C LEU A 105 11.51 -8.61 13.77
N LEU A 106 11.31 -8.40 12.46
CA LEU A 106 10.55 -7.26 11.95
C LEU A 106 9.06 -7.40 12.31
N LEU A 107 8.48 -8.59 12.13
CA LEU A 107 7.09 -8.87 12.49
C LEU A 107 6.85 -8.87 14.00
N LYS A 108 7.86 -9.16 14.83
CA LYS A 108 7.77 -8.99 16.29
C LYS A 108 7.54 -7.54 16.72
N ASN A 109 8.04 -6.57 15.97
CA ASN A 109 7.74 -5.16 16.26
C ASN A 109 6.26 -4.84 15.97
N THR A 110 5.67 -5.52 14.99
CA THR A 110 4.25 -5.39 14.62
C THR A 110 3.35 -6.15 15.59
N ILE A 111 3.76 -7.32 16.08
CA ILE A 111 2.94 -8.17 16.95
C ILE A 111 3.49 -8.11 18.37
N MET A 112 2.93 -7.25 19.23
CA MET A 112 3.49 -7.03 20.56
C MET A 112 3.19 -8.19 21.52
N THR A 113 2.01 -8.79 21.41
CA THR A 113 1.64 -9.97 22.20
C THR A 113 2.22 -11.24 21.57
N GLN A 114 3.14 -11.91 22.26
CA GLN A 114 3.89 -13.06 21.73
C GLN A 114 3.35 -14.43 22.16
N THR A 115 2.45 -14.46 23.15
CA THR A 115 1.86 -15.69 23.70
C THR A 115 0.35 -15.56 23.85
N LEU A 116 -0.34 -16.69 23.91
CA LEU A 116 -1.76 -16.70 24.23
C LEU A 116 -2.01 -16.08 25.61
N GLN A 117 -2.95 -15.14 25.67
CA GLN A 117 -3.28 -14.42 26.88
C GLN A 117 -4.56 -14.99 27.49
N ARG A 118 -4.52 -15.27 28.80
CA ARG A 118 -5.73 -15.65 29.56
C ARG A 118 -6.75 -14.52 29.62
N THR A 119 -6.30 -13.27 29.52
CA THR A 119 -7.17 -12.09 29.43
C THR A 119 -7.93 -12.01 28.11
N GLY A 120 -7.50 -12.76 27.08
CA GLY A 120 -8.03 -12.68 25.74
C GLY A 120 -7.68 -11.40 24.98
N LEU A 121 -6.76 -10.56 25.50
CA LEU A 121 -6.36 -9.29 24.87
C LEU A 121 -5.04 -9.43 24.13
N TYR A 122 -4.99 -8.95 22.88
CA TYR A 122 -3.81 -8.98 22.02
C TYR A 122 -3.49 -7.59 21.49
N LYS A 123 -2.21 -7.19 21.54
CA LYS A 123 -1.73 -5.89 21.10
C LYS A 123 -0.89 -6.01 19.82
N PHE A 124 -1.14 -5.10 18.88
CA PHE A 124 -0.43 -4.95 17.62
C PHE A 124 0.03 -3.51 17.45
N LYS A 125 1.16 -3.31 16.78
CA LYS A 125 1.69 -2.00 16.39
C LYS A 125 1.64 -1.88 14.88
N LEU A 126 0.72 -1.07 14.37
CA LEU A 126 0.47 -0.90 12.93
C LEU A 126 0.83 0.53 12.52
N PHE A 127 1.39 0.68 11.33
CA PHE A 127 1.70 1.99 10.78
C PHE A 127 0.53 2.52 9.94
N ILE A 128 -0.24 3.44 10.50
CA ILE A 128 -1.48 3.93 9.93
C ILE A 128 -1.38 5.45 9.79
N GLN A 129 -1.65 5.96 8.58
CA GLN A 129 -1.65 7.41 8.29
C GLN A 129 -0.33 8.10 8.67
N GLY A 130 0.80 7.44 8.40
CA GLY A 130 2.14 7.96 8.70
C GLY A 130 2.60 7.79 10.15
N LEU A 131 1.80 7.18 11.03
CA LEU A 131 2.10 7.05 12.46
C LEU A 131 2.01 5.61 12.95
N TRP A 132 2.86 5.24 13.91
CA TRP A 132 2.75 3.96 14.60
C TRP A 132 1.62 4.03 15.63
N LYS A 133 0.61 3.18 15.48
CA LYS A 133 -0.54 3.06 16.39
C LYS A 133 -0.52 1.70 17.07
N ILE A 134 -0.70 1.68 18.39
CA ILE A 134 -0.92 0.45 19.15
C ILE A 134 -2.41 0.16 19.16
N VAL A 135 -2.78 -1.04 18.73
CA VAL A 135 -4.16 -1.49 18.56
C VAL A 135 -4.36 -2.73 19.42
N SER A 136 -5.37 -2.69 20.28
CA SER A 136 -5.75 -3.83 21.11
C SER A 136 -7.02 -4.48 20.57
N VAL A 137 -7.02 -5.81 20.45
CA VAL A 137 -8.16 -6.63 20.02
C VAL A 137 -8.41 -7.76 21.01
N ASP A 138 -9.69 -8.10 21.20
CA ASP A 138 -10.09 -9.27 21.96
C ASP A 138 -9.93 -10.58 21.15
N ASN A 139 -10.09 -11.72 21.82
CA ASN A 139 -9.91 -13.08 21.31
C ASN A 139 -11.09 -13.63 20.50
N LYS A 140 -12.07 -12.82 20.15
CA LYS A 140 -13.23 -13.26 19.37
C LYS A 140 -12.94 -13.13 17.87
N LEU A 141 -13.30 -14.14 17.09
CA LEU A 141 -13.23 -14.10 15.63
C LEU A 141 -14.57 -14.47 15.01
N TYR A 142 -14.78 -14.02 13.77
CA TYR A 142 -15.89 -14.48 12.95
C TYR A 142 -15.65 -15.91 12.49
N VAL A 143 -16.65 -16.76 12.74
CA VAL A 143 -16.63 -18.17 12.35
C VAL A 143 -17.87 -18.51 11.52
N ASN A 144 -17.84 -19.59 10.75
CA ASN A 144 -19.03 -20.10 10.09
C ASN A 144 -19.80 -21.07 11.01
N LYS A 145 -20.93 -21.59 10.53
CA LYS A 145 -21.76 -22.59 11.25
C LYS A 145 -21.01 -23.86 11.68
N ARG A 146 -19.85 -24.15 11.09
CA ARG A 146 -18.98 -25.30 11.45
C ARG A 146 -17.90 -24.92 12.48
N GLY A 147 -17.89 -23.68 12.96
CA GLY A 147 -16.87 -23.15 13.87
C GLY A 147 -15.54 -22.82 13.19
N MET A 148 -15.46 -22.76 11.87
CA MET A 148 -14.23 -22.44 11.15
C MET A 148 -14.08 -20.92 11.02
N ILE A 149 -12.88 -20.38 11.26
CA ILE A 149 -12.54 -18.97 11.00
C ILE A 149 -12.84 -18.64 9.54
N VAL A 150 -13.60 -17.57 9.33
CA VAL A 150 -14.07 -17.14 7.99
C VAL A 150 -13.03 -16.29 7.27
N PHE A 151 -12.41 -15.35 7.98
CA PHE A 151 -11.40 -14.47 7.39
C PHE A 151 -10.00 -15.11 7.45
N SER A 152 -8.96 -14.28 7.35
CA SER A 152 -7.60 -14.77 7.19
C SER A 152 -7.17 -15.60 8.38
N LYS A 153 -6.43 -16.66 8.08
CA LYS A 153 -5.95 -17.65 9.04
C LYS A 153 -4.52 -18.06 8.70
N CYS A 154 -3.94 -18.97 9.46
CA CYS A 154 -2.62 -19.50 9.17
C CYS A 154 -2.64 -21.03 9.32
N GLN A 155 -1.84 -21.72 8.50
CA GLN A 155 -1.67 -23.16 8.61
C GLN A 155 -1.20 -23.56 10.03
N HIS A 156 -1.46 -24.82 10.38
CA HIS A 156 -1.05 -25.43 11.66
C HIS A 156 -1.66 -24.79 12.93
N CYS A 157 -2.89 -24.27 12.79
CA CYS A 157 -3.70 -23.72 13.88
C CYS A 157 -3.04 -22.52 14.59
N GLN A 158 -2.51 -21.57 13.80
CA GLN A 158 -1.91 -20.33 14.28
C GLN A 158 -2.90 -19.16 14.18
N LEU A 159 -3.04 -18.37 15.25
CA LEU A 159 -4.05 -17.31 15.36
C LEU A 159 -3.53 -15.91 15.02
N TYR A 160 -2.22 -15.71 14.92
CA TYR A 160 -1.67 -14.36 14.80
C TYR A 160 -2.15 -13.60 13.55
N VAL A 161 -2.33 -14.28 12.41
CA VAL A 161 -2.83 -13.67 11.17
C VAL A 161 -4.26 -13.17 11.36
N SER A 162 -5.11 -13.97 12.00
CA SER A 162 -6.51 -13.61 12.22
C SER A 162 -6.66 -12.41 13.16
N PHE A 163 -5.86 -12.37 14.23
CA PHE A 163 -5.85 -11.22 15.15
C PHE A 163 -5.19 -9.97 14.54
N LEU A 164 -4.16 -10.14 13.71
CA LEU A 164 -3.52 -9.05 12.97
C LEU A 164 -4.49 -8.42 11.96
N GLU A 165 -5.20 -9.24 11.19
CA GLU A 165 -6.24 -8.78 10.27
C GLU A 165 -7.38 -8.09 11.03
N LYS A 166 -7.80 -8.61 12.20
CA LYS A 166 -8.77 -7.94 13.07
C LYS A 166 -8.29 -6.57 13.55
N ALA A 167 -7.03 -6.46 13.96
CA ALA A 167 -6.45 -5.19 14.38
C ALA A 167 -6.41 -4.18 13.23
N LEU A 168 -6.12 -4.65 12.00
CA LEU A 168 -6.16 -3.80 10.82
C LEU A 168 -7.58 -3.37 10.47
N ALA A 169 -8.55 -4.29 10.49
CA ALA A 169 -9.96 -4.00 10.28
C ALA A 169 -10.46 -2.94 11.29
N LYS A 170 -10.02 -3.03 12.55
CA LYS A 170 -10.32 -2.04 13.59
C LYS A 170 -9.75 -0.65 13.28
N CYS A 171 -8.55 -0.57 12.69
CA CYS A 171 -7.98 0.71 12.23
C CYS A 171 -8.73 1.35 11.06
N PHE A 172 -9.43 0.53 10.28
CA PHE A 172 -10.20 0.96 9.12
C PHE A 172 -11.70 0.89 9.35
N ASP A 173 -12.17 0.88 10.60
CA ASP A 173 -13.58 0.81 11.03
C ASP A 173 -14.34 -0.50 10.69
N SER A 174 -13.90 -1.31 9.72
CA SER A 174 -14.59 -2.55 9.33
C SER A 174 -13.68 -3.52 8.57
N TYR A 175 -13.98 -4.82 8.63
CA TYR A 175 -13.37 -5.82 7.74
C TYR A 175 -13.66 -5.49 6.27
N ALA A 176 -14.84 -4.95 5.95
CA ALA A 176 -15.22 -4.63 4.57
C ALA A 176 -14.24 -3.66 3.90
N HIS A 177 -13.62 -2.76 4.67
CA HIS A 177 -12.66 -1.78 4.15
C HIS A 177 -11.27 -2.36 3.84
N LEU A 178 -11.00 -3.63 4.19
CA LEU A 178 -9.78 -4.32 3.76
C LEU A 178 -9.90 -4.93 2.36
N ALA A 179 -11.12 -4.99 1.81
CA ALA A 179 -11.36 -5.49 0.47
C ALA A 179 -10.69 -4.56 -0.54
N THR A 180 -9.91 -5.15 -1.44
CA THR A 180 -9.02 -4.48 -2.42
C THR A 180 -7.87 -3.74 -1.74
N GLY A 181 -6.74 -3.55 -2.41
CA GLY A 181 -5.64 -2.74 -1.88
C GLY A 181 -4.32 -2.96 -2.59
N ARG A 182 -3.32 -2.20 -2.18
CA ARG A 182 -2.01 -2.16 -2.84
C ARG A 182 -0.95 -2.76 -1.94
N ALA A 183 -0.01 -3.52 -2.51
CA ALA A 183 1.07 -4.13 -1.76
C ALA A 183 1.91 -3.11 -0.99
N GLU A 184 2.10 -1.92 -1.56
CA GLU A 184 2.79 -0.79 -0.95
C GLU A 184 2.13 -0.34 0.35
N GLU A 185 0.79 -0.33 0.39
CA GLU A 185 0.04 -0.01 1.59
C GLU A 185 0.33 -1.05 2.69
N ALA A 186 0.43 -2.34 2.34
CA ALA A 186 0.73 -3.39 3.32
C ALA A 186 2.14 -3.28 3.86
N PHE A 187 3.12 -2.97 3.02
CA PHE A 187 4.50 -2.75 3.48
C PHE A 187 4.60 -1.56 4.42
N PHE A 188 3.87 -0.48 4.14
CA PHE A 188 3.73 0.60 5.11
C PHE A 188 3.09 0.11 6.39
N ILE A 189 1.89 -0.48 6.36
CA ILE A 189 1.16 -0.95 7.55
C ILE A 189 2.01 -1.84 8.46
N LEU A 190 2.75 -2.78 7.86
CA LEU A 190 3.50 -3.80 8.58
C LEU A 190 4.85 -3.29 9.08
N LEU A 191 5.56 -2.49 8.26
CA LEU A 191 6.98 -2.15 8.50
C LEU A 191 7.25 -0.64 8.65
N GLY A 192 6.30 0.22 8.28
CA GLY A 192 6.48 1.66 8.18
C GLY A 192 7.44 2.07 7.06
N ARG A 193 7.65 1.18 6.08
CA ARG A 193 8.69 1.32 5.04
C ARG A 193 8.07 1.54 3.66
N PRO A 194 8.70 2.39 2.83
CA PRO A 194 8.34 2.47 1.43
C PRO A 194 8.72 1.19 0.70
N SER A 195 7.99 0.95 -0.37
CA SER A 195 8.30 -0.06 -1.39
C SER A 195 8.21 0.59 -2.76
N LYS A 196 8.83 -0.06 -3.75
CA LYS A 196 8.77 0.40 -5.14
C LYS A 196 8.09 -0.64 -6.00
N SER A 197 7.04 -0.22 -6.70
CA SER A 197 6.34 -1.01 -7.71
C SER A 197 6.93 -0.73 -9.08
N TYR A 198 7.18 -1.81 -9.83
CA TYR A 198 7.77 -1.79 -11.16
C TYR A 198 6.79 -2.43 -12.14
N THR A 199 6.41 -1.67 -13.18
CA THR A 199 5.47 -2.09 -14.22
C THR A 199 6.16 -2.13 -15.57
N GLY A 200 5.84 -3.14 -16.41
CA GLY A 200 6.25 -3.15 -17.81
C GLY A 200 7.78 -3.21 -18.07
N LEU A 201 8.56 -3.72 -17.12
CA LEU A 201 10.00 -3.88 -17.31
C LEU A 201 10.30 -4.88 -18.44
N PRO A 202 11.36 -4.65 -19.25
CA PRO A 202 11.91 -5.68 -20.12
C PRO A 202 12.27 -6.95 -19.33
N ILE A 203 12.07 -8.12 -19.92
CA ILE A 203 12.20 -9.41 -19.21
C ILE A 203 13.60 -9.63 -18.61
N GLN A 204 14.66 -9.16 -19.29
CA GLN A 204 16.04 -9.25 -18.78
C GLN A 204 16.25 -8.33 -17.56
N GLU A 205 15.67 -7.13 -17.58
CA GLU A 205 15.73 -6.19 -16.46
C GLU A 205 14.94 -6.70 -15.26
N LEU A 206 13.77 -7.30 -15.50
CA LEU A 206 12.99 -7.96 -14.45
C LEU A 206 13.79 -9.08 -13.78
N TRP A 207 14.44 -9.94 -14.58
CA TRP A 207 15.28 -11.01 -14.02
C TRP A 207 16.40 -10.46 -13.15
N GLN A 208 17.09 -9.41 -13.61
CA GLN A 208 18.15 -8.79 -12.84
C GLN A 208 17.62 -8.15 -11.56
N LEU A 209 16.50 -7.43 -11.64
CA LEU A 209 15.82 -6.82 -10.49
C LEU A 209 15.49 -7.87 -9.43
N LEU A 210 14.94 -9.02 -9.83
CA LEU A 210 14.59 -10.09 -8.90
C LEU A 210 15.86 -10.68 -8.26
N LYS A 211 16.91 -10.98 -9.04
CA LYS A 211 18.19 -11.49 -8.50
C LYS A 211 18.82 -10.54 -7.48
N ASP A 212 18.80 -9.24 -7.76
CA ASP A 212 19.41 -8.24 -6.89
C ASP A 212 18.67 -8.07 -5.56
N ASN A 213 17.40 -8.47 -5.49
CA ASN A 213 16.52 -8.19 -4.36
C ASN A 213 16.03 -9.42 -3.61
N ILE A 214 16.05 -10.61 -4.21
CA ILE A 214 15.37 -11.80 -3.66
C ILE A 214 15.85 -12.18 -2.26
N GLU A 215 17.13 -11.96 -1.94
CA GLU A 215 17.69 -12.31 -0.63
C GLU A 215 17.48 -11.25 0.46
N ILE A 216 17.28 -9.98 0.07
CA ILE A 216 17.32 -8.83 1.00
C ILE A 216 16.00 -8.05 1.10
N SER A 217 15.02 -8.38 0.26
CA SER A 217 13.76 -7.65 0.14
C SER A 217 12.56 -8.59 0.22
N ALA A 218 11.44 -8.07 0.71
CA ALA A 218 10.14 -8.69 0.52
C ALA A 218 9.64 -8.31 -0.87
N ILE A 219 9.17 -9.31 -1.63
CA ILE A 219 8.76 -9.13 -3.03
C ILE A 219 7.39 -9.76 -3.24
N VAL A 220 6.51 -9.03 -3.91
CA VAL A 220 5.22 -9.54 -4.38
C VAL A 220 5.00 -9.20 -5.86
N GLY A 221 4.31 -10.07 -6.57
CA GLY A 221 3.86 -9.85 -7.94
C GLY A 221 2.34 -9.67 -7.98
N SER A 222 1.87 -8.61 -8.62
CA SER A 222 0.43 -8.39 -8.87
C SER A 222 0.12 -8.77 -10.31
N THR A 223 -0.86 -9.64 -10.50
CA THR A 223 -1.28 -10.11 -11.82
C THR A 223 -2.17 -9.09 -12.51
N LYS A 224 -2.17 -9.13 -13.85
CA LYS A 224 -3.17 -8.43 -14.67
C LYS A 224 -4.57 -8.97 -14.36
N ASN A 225 -5.62 -8.21 -14.69
CA ASN A 225 -7.00 -8.70 -14.59
C ASN A 225 -7.27 -9.90 -15.51
N GLU A 226 -6.67 -9.89 -16.71
CA GLU A 226 -6.72 -11.00 -17.66
C GLU A 226 -5.37 -11.71 -17.67
N VAL A 227 -5.37 -12.97 -17.24
CA VAL A 227 -4.19 -13.84 -17.18
C VAL A 227 -4.28 -14.91 -18.27
N THR A 228 -3.13 -15.31 -18.79
CA THR A 228 -3.01 -16.26 -19.90
C THR A 228 -2.83 -17.72 -19.44
N SER A 229 -2.60 -17.94 -18.15
CA SER A 229 -2.34 -19.25 -17.56
C SER A 229 -3.30 -19.52 -16.40
N SER A 230 -3.80 -20.76 -16.31
CA SER A 230 -4.67 -21.21 -15.21
C SER A 230 -3.96 -21.27 -13.86
N HIS A 231 -2.63 -21.15 -13.84
CA HIS A 231 -1.85 -21.03 -12.61
C HIS A 231 -2.17 -19.74 -11.83
N TYR A 232 -2.66 -18.71 -12.52
CA TYR A 232 -2.93 -17.40 -11.94
C TYR A 232 -4.41 -17.11 -11.77
N GLU A 233 -4.69 -16.25 -10.80
CA GLU A 233 -5.95 -15.53 -10.68
C GLU A 233 -5.72 -14.10 -11.16
N GLY A 234 -6.68 -13.55 -11.91
CA GLY A 234 -6.62 -12.18 -12.39
C GLY A 234 -6.85 -11.17 -11.26
N GLY A 235 -6.10 -10.06 -11.28
CA GLY A 235 -6.21 -9.00 -10.26
C GLY A 235 -5.81 -9.47 -8.85
N HIS A 236 -4.85 -10.37 -8.75
CA HIS A 236 -4.43 -11.04 -7.52
C HIS A 236 -2.96 -10.80 -7.20
N VAL A 237 -2.58 -10.95 -5.93
CA VAL A 237 -1.21 -10.69 -5.46
C VAL A 237 -0.59 -11.97 -4.96
N TYR A 238 0.61 -12.30 -5.46
CA TYR A 238 1.40 -13.47 -5.08
C TYR A 238 2.68 -13.04 -4.39
N SER A 239 3.13 -13.78 -3.37
CA SER A 239 4.46 -13.58 -2.81
C SER A 239 5.51 -14.20 -3.73
N VAL A 240 6.60 -13.50 -4.01
CA VAL A 240 7.77 -14.08 -4.70
C VAL A 240 8.75 -14.56 -3.63
N THR A 241 8.83 -15.87 -3.43
CA THR A 241 9.53 -16.46 -2.27
C THR A 241 10.99 -16.76 -2.58
N SER A 242 11.30 -17.27 -3.77
CA SER A 242 12.67 -17.54 -4.22
C SER A 242 12.80 -17.52 -5.75
N ILE A 243 14.05 -17.46 -6.22
CA ILE A 243 14.43 -17.81 -7.58
C ILE A 243 14.98 -19.23 -7.56
N VAL A 244 14.62 -20.05 -8.54
CA VAL A 244 15.20 -21.40 -8.69
C VAL A 244 16.55 -21.27 -9.40
N PRO A 245 17.64 -21.85 -8.87
CA PRO A 245 18.95 -21.81 -9.53
C PRO A 245 18.87 -22.35 -10.96
N GLU A 246 19.43 -21.58 -11.91
CA GLU A 246 19.42 -21.91 -13.34
C GLU A 246 20.16 -23.24 -13.58
N GLU A 247 21.19 -23.54 -12.79
CA GLU A 247 22.00 -24.76 -12.89
C GLU A 247 21.22 -26.02 -12.53
N LEU A 248 20.18 -25.90 -11.70
CA LEU A 248 19.37 -27.03 -11.24
C LEU A 248 18.15 -27.27 -12.14
N SER A 249 17.60 -26.21 -12.71
CA SER A 249 16.33 -26.26 -13.44
C SER A 249 16.49 -26.22 -14.96
N GLY A 250 17.65 -25.80 -15.48
CA GLY A 250 17.91 -25.61 -16.91
C GLY A 250 17.23 -24.39 -17.52
N GLU A 251 16.40 -23.67 -16.75
CA GLU A 251 15.63 -22.50 -17.17
C GLU A 251 15.49 -21.49 -16.03
N LYS A 252 15.16 -20.24 -16.35
CA LYS A 252 14.89 -19.22 -15.34
C LYS A 252 13.52 -19.43 -14.74
N LYS A 253 13.45 -19.90 -13.50
CA LYS A 253 12.19 -20.12 -12.77
C LYS A 253 12.09 -19.29 -11.50
N ILE A 254 10.85 -18.92 -11.19
CA ILE A 254 10.48 -18.13 -10.02
C ILE A 254 9.53 -18.97 -9.18
N ARG A 255 9.74 -19.00 -7.87
CA ARG A 255 8.79 -19.60 -6.93
C ARG A 255 7.83 -18.55 -6.41
N LEU A 256 6.55 -18.82 -6.59
CA LEU A 256 5.45 -17.97 -6.15
C LEU A 256 4.66 -18.67 -5.07
N ARG A 257 4.12 -17.91 -4.14
CA ARG A 257 3.13 -18.39 -3.18
C ARG A 257 1.79 -17.70 -3.40
N ASN A 258 0.73 -18.49 -3.53
CA ASN A 258 -0.63 -17.99 -3.56
C ASN A 258 -1.13 -17.72 -2.12
N PRO A 259 -1.63 -16.52 -1.78
CA PRO A 259 -2.22 -16.26 -0.47
C PRO A 259 -3.46 -17.11 -0.18
N HIS A 260 -4.13 -17.72 -1.18
CA HIS A 260 -5.18 -18.72 -0.95
C HIS A 260 -4.65 -20.07 -0.41
N GLY A 261 -3.33 -20.28 -0.39
CA GLY A 261 -2.71 -21.55 0.00
C GLY A 261 -2.84 -22.62 -1.07
N LYS A 262 -2.81 -23.89 -0.66
CA LYS A 262 -2.96 -25.04 -1.60
C LYS A 262 -4.35 -25.01 -2.26
N LYS A 263 -4.40 -24.88 -3.58
CA LYS A 263 -5.63 -25.14 -4.35
C LYS A 263 -5.81 -26.66 -4.49
N THR A 264 -6.97 -27.16 -4.08
CA THR A 264 -7.28 -28.59 -4.11
C THR A 264 -7.70 -29.11 -5.50
N VAL A 265 -7.88 -28.22 -6.48
CA VAL A 265 -8.54 -28.56 -7.75
C VAL A 265 -7.55 -29.01 -8.83
N ASP A 266 -6.30 -28.52 -8.81
CA ASP A 266 -5.36 -28.74 -9.92
C ASP A 266 -4.01 -29.37 -9.51
N ASP A 267 -3.78 -29.65 -8.23
CA ASP A 267 -2.52 -30.22 -7.66
C ASP A 267 -1.19 -29.51 -8.09
N ILE A 268 -1.28 -28.35 -8.76
CA ILE A 268 -0.13 -27.54 -9.21
C ILE A 268 0.58 -26.80 -8.06
N PHE A 269 -0.13 -26.59 -6.94
CA PHE A 269 0.42 -25.95 -5.75
C PHE A 269 0.84 -27.02 -4.75
N ASP A 270 2.02 -26.86 -4.16
CA ASP A 270 2.49 -27.73 -3.09
C ASP A 270 1.69 -27.54 -1.78
N GLU A 271 2.09 -28.25 -0.73
CA GLU A 271 1.43 -28.17 0.59
C GLU A 271 1.50 -26.78 1.25
N HIS A 272 2.45 -25.94 0.84
CA HIS A 272 2.64 -24.58 1.33
C HIS A 272 1.88 -23.53 0.49
N GLY A 273 1.27 -23.95 -0.62
CA GLY A 273 0.62 -23.08 -1.59
C GLY A 273 1.62 -22.43 -2.55
N GLU A 274 2.78 -23.04 -2.75
CA GLU A 274 3.81 -22.57 -3.68
C GLU A 274 3.73 -23.27 -5.03
N ILE A 275 4.16 -22.56 -6.08
CA ILE A 275 4.31 -23.06 -7.45
C ILE A 275 5.60 -22.51 -8.05
N GLU A 276 6.26 -23.29 -8.90
CA GLU A 276 7.37 -22.83 -9.74
C GLU A 276 6.87 -22.52 -11.15
N VAL A 277 7.16 -21.31 -11.62
CA VAL A 277 6.78 -20.82 -12.94
C VAL A 277 8.00 -20.36 -13.71
N THR A 278 7.96 -20.40 -15.03
CA THR A 278 9.04 -19.83 -15.85
C THR A 278 9.03 -18.31 -15.79
N LEU A 279 10.18 -17.69 -16.05
CA LEU A 279 10.30 -16.24 -16.14
C LEU A 279 9.38 -15.64 -17.23
N ASP A 280 9.25 -16.31 -18.37
CA ASP A 280 8.37 -15.86 -19.45
C ASP A 280 6.90 -15.88 -19.03
N GLU A 281 6.46 -16.95 -18.37
CA GLU A 281 5.09 -17.05 -17.85
C GLU A 281 4.81 -15.98 -16.80
N PHE A 282 5.74 -15.77 -15.87
CA PHE A 282 5.65 -14.71 -14.87
C PHE A 282 5.59 -13.32 -15.53
N HIS A 283 6.47 -13.04 -16.49
CA HIS A 283 6.55 -11.74 -17.17
C HIS A 283 5.26 -11.39 -17.93
N ILE A 284 4.66 -12.37 -18.60
CA ILE A 284 3.42 -12.16 -19.38
C ILE A 284 2.22 -11.88 -18.46
N ASN A 285 2.14 -12.53 -17.30
CA ASN A 285 0.97 -12.46 -16.41
C ASN A 285 1.02 -11.34 -15.37
N MET A 286 2.21 -10.82 -15.05
CA MET A 286 2.37 -9.78 -14.04
C MET A 286 2.07 -8.39 -14.62
N GLU A 287 1.24 -7.63 -13.92
CA GLU A 287 1.07 -6.19 -14.16
C GLU A 287 2.21 -5.41 -13.50
N SER A 288 2.55 -5.80 -12.26
CA SER A 288 3.59 -5.13 -11.48
C SER A 288 4.34 -6.08 -10.55
N VAL A 289 5.57 -5.70 -10.21
CA VAL A 289 6.36 -6.32 -9.14
C VAL A 289 6.70 -5.26 -8.11
N THR A 290 6.29 -5.48 -6.86
CA THR A 290 6.53 -4.56 -5.74
C THR A 290 7.62 -5.11 -4.82
N ILE A 291 8.62 -4.29 -4.53
CA ILE A 291 9.79 -4.65 -3.74
C ILE A 291 9.90 -3.72 -2.53
N CYS A 292 9.95 -4.29 -1.33
CA CYS A 292 10.21 -3.59 -0.08
C CYS A 292 11.54 -4.04 0.52
N ASN A 293 12.49 -3.12 0.67
CA ASN A 293 13.81 -3.43 1.20
C ASN A 293 13.74 -3.72 2.72
N LEU A 294 14.25 -4.89 3.14
CA LEU A 294 14.20 -5.32 4.52
C LEU A 294 15.43 -4.94 5.35
N ASN A 295 16.41 -4.23 4.78
CA ASN A 295 17.65 -3.85 5.45
C ASN A 295 17.40 -3.12 6.79
N TYR A 296 18.11 -3.54 7.83
CA TYR A 296 18.03 -3.02 9.20
C TYR A 296 18.57 -1.60 9.35
N GLN A 297 19.40 -1.14 8.41
CA GLN A 297 19.94 0.22 8.35
C GLN A 297 18.96 1.25 7.79
N PHE A 298 17.71 0.84 7.55
CA PHE A 298 16.62 1.73 7.20
C PHE A 298 16.42 2.80 8.28
N LYS A 299 16.36 4.06 7.84
CA LYS A 299 16.01 5.22 8.65
C LYS A 299 14.79 5.88 8.07
N ASP A 300 13.90 6.29 8.95
CA ASP A 300 12.81 7.18 8.61
C ASP A 300 12.67 8.31 9.62
N GLU A 301 12.24 9.44 9.11
CA GLU A 301 11.87 10.61 9.92
C GLU A 301 10.50 11.10 9.48
N ARG A 302 9.69 11.52 10.45
CA ARG A 302 8.31 11.90 10.22
C ARG A 302 8.03 13.26 10.84
N TYR A 303 7.23 14.03 10.13
CA TYR A 303 6.89 15.40 10.48
C TYR A 303 5.42 15.65 10.18
N ASP A 304 4.73 16.32 11.08
CA ASP A 304 3.43 16.91 10.76
C ASP A 304 3.62 17.93 9.63
N TYR A 305 2.72 17.92 8.66
CA TYR A 305 2.82 18.78 7.48
C TYR A 305 1.46 19.37 7.12
N ASN A 306 1.41 20.69 6.96
CA ASN A 306 0.25 21.40 6.43
C ASN A 306 0.37 21.45 4.90
N VAL A 307 -0.29 20.53 4.22
CA VAL A 307 -0.35 20.47 2.75
C VAL A 307 -0.98 21.77 2.24
N GLY A 308 -0.34 22.40 1.25
CA GLY A 308 -0.75 23.70 0.73
C GLY A 308 -0.17 24.91 1.47
N LYS A 309 0.50 24.72 2.62
CA LYS A 309 1.08 25.82 3.43
C LYS A 309 2.57 25.66 3.70
N ASP A 310 2.96 24.53 4.26
CA ASP A 310 4.31 24.33 4.74
C ASP A 310 5.27 24.12 3.58
N VAL A 311 6.52 24.52 3.76
CA VAL A 311 7.63 24.16 2.86
C VAL A 311 8.73 23.61 3.75
N HIS A 312 9.18 22.39 3.46
CA HIS A 312 10.32 21.82 4.15
C HIS A 312 11.60 22.12 3.39
N GLU A 313 12.62 22.59 4.08
CA GLU A 313 13.96 22.80 3.55
C GLU A 313 14.95 21.87 4.25
N PHE A 314 15.84 21.22 3.49
CA PHE A 314 16.97 20.50 4.06
C PHE A 314 18.22 20.63 3.19
N ASN A 315 19.39 20.52 3.81
CA ASN A 315 20.68 20.47 3.11
C ASN A 315 21.27 19.06 3.18
N LEU A 316 21.66 18.53 2.03
CA LEU A 316 22.27 17.23 1.90
C LEU A 316 23.78 17.39 1.66
N GLN A 317 24.60 16.66 2.42
CA GLN A 317 26.06 16.75 2.33
C GLN A 317 26.68 15.80 1.30
N GLU A 318 25.99 14.71 0.99
CA GLU A 318 26.49 13.64 0.11
C GLU A 318 25.39 13.10 -0.81
N LYS A 319 25.69 12.10 -1.64
CA LYS A 319 24.66 11.46 -2.46
C LYS A 319 23.76 10.59 -1.57
N LEU A 320 22.45 10.64 -1.76
CA LEU A 320 21.49 9.85 -1.00
C LEU A 320 20.34 9.37 -1.88
N ASP A 321 20.02 8.08 -1.75
CA ASP A 321 18.78 7.52 -2.25
C ASP A 321 17.70 7.73 -1.19
N LEU A 322 16.72 8.57 -1.52
CA LEU A 322 15.70 9.08 -0.62
C LEU A 322 14.32 8.79 -1.18
N THR A 323 13.43 8.27 -0.34
CA THR A 323 11.99 8.25 -0.61
C THR A 323 11.31 9.28 0.27
N ILE A 324 10.51 10.16 -0.34
CA ILE A 324 9.65 11.09 0.39
C ILE A 324 8.22 10.59 0.23
N THR A 325 7.52 10.37 1.33
CA THR A 325 6.13 9.89 1.33
C THR A 325 5.25 10.84 2.12
N LEU A 326 4.16 11.29 1.51
CA LEU A 326 3.14 12.08 2.17
C LEU A 326 1.94 11.17 2.46
N PHE A 327 1.53 11.11 3.72
CA PHE A 327 0.35 10.38 4.17
C PHE A 327 -0.82 11.33 4.41
N HIS A 328 -1.99 10.94 3.93
CA HIS A 328 -3.25 11.56 4.26
C HIS A 328 -3.70 11.13 5.66
N GLN A 329 -4.33 12.03 6.43
CA GLN A 329 -4.83 11.72 7.78
C GLN A 329 -6.17 10.95 7.81
N HIS A 330 -6.76 10.70 6.65
CA HIS A 330 -7.91 9.82 6.49
C HIS A 330 -7.50 8.51 5.83
N HIS A 331 -8.28 7.47 6.06
CA HIS A 331 -8.10 6.17 5.43
C HIS A 331 -9.14 5.95 4.33
N ARG A 332 -9.02 4.82 3.64
CA ARG A 332 -9.98 4.39 2.62
C ARG A 332 -11.41 4.33 3.16
N GLY A 333 -12.38 4.71 2.34
CA GLY A 333 -13.79 4.80 2.72
C GLY A 333 -14.19 6.17 3.28
N LYS A 334 -13.24 7.09 3.44
CA LYS A 334 -13.49 8.52 3.74
C LYS A 334 -13.21 9.38 2.51
N GLU A 335 -13.59 10.66 2.57
CA GLU A 335 -13.24 11.64 1.52
C GLU A 335 -11.74 11.94 1.58
N LEU A 336 -11.02 11.58 0.51
CA LEU A 336 -9.58 11.84 0.36
C LEU A 336 -9.34 13.10 -0.48
N SER A 337 -8.27 13.83 -0.18
CA SER A 337 -7.79 14.94 -0.99
C SER A 337 -6.71 14.47 -1.97
N ASP A 338 -6.62 15.13 -3.13
CA ASP A 338 -5.50 14.90 -4.04
C ASP A 338 -4.19 15.32 -3.37
N MET A 339 -3.12 14.58 -3.63
CA MET A 339 -1.79 14.75 -3.06
C MET A 339 -0.74 14.77 -4.16
N TRP A 340 0.20 15.72 -4.04
CA TRP A 340 1.32 15.84 -4.96
C TRP A 340 2.58 16.33 -4.24
N ILE A 341 3.69 15.62 -4.41
CA ILE A 341 4.99 16.01 -3.84
C ILE A 341 5.84 16.63 -4.95
N ILE A 342 6.43 17.80 -4.67
CA ILE A 342 7.39 18.47 -5.53
C ILE A 342 8.66 18.77 -4.73
N VAL A 343 9.82 18.43 -5.30
CA VAL A 343 11.13 18.69 -4.71
C VAL A 343 11.96 19.55 -5.64
N LYS A 344 12.42 20.70 -5.17
CA LYS A 344 13.28 21.62 -5.92
C LYS A 344 14.68 21.68 -5.30
N LYS A 345 15.72 21.50 -6.12
CA LYS A 345 17.11 21.79 -5.70
C LYS A 345 17.40 23.28 -5.81
N ASN A 346 17.92 23.88 -4.75
CA ASN A 346 18.46 25.24 -4.75
C ASN A 346 20.00 25.19 -4.80
N LEU A 347 20.60 25.91 -5.76
CA LEU A 347 22.05 25.97 -5.99
C LEU A 347 22.68 27.33 -5.64
N GLY A 348 21.93 28.24 -4.99
CA GLY A 348 22.42 29.55 -4.54
C GLY A 348 21.93 30.73 -5.38
N GLU A 349 22.22 31.95 -4.91
CA GLU A 349 21.59 33.22 -5.31
C GLU A 349 21.64 33.54 -6.81
N ASN A 350 22.64 33.05 -7.55
CA ASN A 350 22.86 33.42 -8.95
C ASN A 350 22.76 32.27 -9.95
N ASN A 351 22.36 31.07 -9.53
CA ASN A 351 22.21 29.94 -10.46
C ASN A 351 21.20 28.92 -9.92
N CYS A 352 19.91 29.18 -10.09
CA CYS A 352 18.90 28.14 -9.93
C CYS A 352 19.02 27.13 -11.07
N SER A 353 19.85 26.08 -10.93
CA SER A 353 19.60 24.88 -11.73
C SER A 353 18.25 24.31 -11.27
N ASN A 354 17.23 24.43 -12.10
CA ASN A 354 15.88 24.01 -11.74
C ASN A 354 15.71 22.50 -11.93
N LYS A 355 16.55 21.70 -11.27
CA LYS A 355 16.25 20.27 -11.18
C LYS A 355 15.10 20.12 -10.19
N ILE A 356 13.96 19.75 -10.75
CA ILE A 356 12.74 19.58 -10.00
C ILE A 356 12.27 18.16 -10.23
N TYR A 357 11.82 17.56 -9.14
CA TYR A 357 11.30 16.23 -9.10
C TYR A 357 9.85 16.31 -8.64
N SER A 358 8.99 15.48 -9.18
CA SER A 358 7.59 15.43 -8.78
C SER A 358 7.12 13.99 -8.70
N SER A 359 6.23 13.72 -7.74
CA SER A 359 5.43 12.49 -7.78
C SER A 359 4.36 12.60 -8.85
N ASP A 360 3.61 11.51 -9.06
CA ASP A 360 2.30 11.60 -9.68
C ASP A 360 1.33 12.35 -8.76
N LEU A 361 0.31 12.96 -9.37
CA LEU A 361 -0.84 13.49 -8.65
C LEU A 361 -1.80 12.33 -8.35
N VAL A 362 -2.04 12.05 -7.08
CA VAL A 362 -2.87 10.90 -6.68
C VAL A 362 -3.94 11.29 -5.68
N LYS A 363 -5.09 10.62 -5.73
CA LYS A 363 -6.16 10.73 -4.75
C LYS A 363 -6.25 9.44 -3.94
N ASP A 364 -5.33 9.29 -3.00
CA ASP A 364 -5.18 8.05 -2.21
C ASP A 364 -4.78 8.39 -0.75
N THR A 365 -4.51 7.37 0.06
CA THR A 365 -4.08 7.44 1.46
C THR A 365 -2.62 7.88 1.60
N PHE A 366 -1.79 7.71 0.56
CA PHE A 366 -0.43 8.22 0.51
C PHE A 366 0.09 8.40 -0.93
N VAL A 367 1.14 9.20 -1.07
CA VAL A 367 1.93 9.34 -2.30
C VAL A 367 3.42 9.29 -1.97
N SER A 368 4.21 8.60 -2.80
CA SER A 368 5.65 8.44 -2.60
C SER A 368 6.44 8.95 -3.81
N LEU A 369 7.59 9.57 -3.55
CA LEU A 369 8.54 10.05 -4.54
C LEU A 369 9.93 9.47 -4.24
N ASN A 370 10.41 8.60 -5.12
CA ASN A 370 11.74 7.98 -5.03
C ASN A 370 12.77 8.84 -5.76
N LEU A 371 13.86 9.20 -5.09
CA LEU A 371 14.84 10.17 -5.56
C LEU A 371 16.27 9.68 -5.35
N GLN A 372 17.13 9.96 -6.32
CA GLN A 372 18.58 9.95 -6.12
C GLN A 372 19.07 11.40 -6.09
N LEU A 373 19.39 11.88 -4.90
CA LEU A 373 19.80 13.26 -4.66
C LEU A 373 21.31 13.34 -4.52
N THR A 374 21.90 14.41 -5.04
CA THR A 374 23.30 14.78 -4.77
C THR A 374 23.38 15.85 -3.70
N SER A 375 24.57 16.16 -3.20
CA SER A 375 24.74 17.22 -2.20
C SER A 375 24.14 18.56 -2.66
N GLY A 376 23.58 19.31 -1.73
CA GLY A 376 22.95 20.61 -1.97
C GLY A 376 21.68 20.81 -1.14
N ARG A 377 21.07 21.98 -1.32
CA ARG A 377 19.87 22.41 -0.61
C ARG A 377 18.62 22.05 -1.39
N TYR A 378 17.61 21.54 -0.70
CA TYR A 378 16.35 21.08 -1.30
C TYR A 378 15.15 21.68 -0.57
N HIS A 379 14.13 22.04 -1.34
CA HIS A 379 12.82 22.43 -0.83
C HIS A 379 11.78 21.39 -1.24
N VAL A 380 10.90 21.02 -0.32
CA VAL A 380 9.83 20.05 -0.53
C VAL A 380 8.49 20.74 -0.31
N PHE A 381 7.68 20.72 -1.35
CA PHE A 381 6.31 21.23 -1.39
C PHE A 381 5.36 20.04 -1.48
N CYS A 382 4.35 20.02 -0.63
CA CYS A 382 3.24 19.09 -0.78
C CYS A 382 1.97 19.89 -1.09
N LEU A 383 1.37 19.58 -2.23
CA LEU A 383 0.21 20.27 -2.76
C LEU A 383 -1.03 19.37 -2.71
N GLY A 384 -2.19 20.00 -2.57
CA GLY A 384 -3.49 19.37 -2.83
C GLY A 384 -4.28 20.23 -3.80
N VAL A 385 -4.81 19.65 -4.88
CA VAL A 385 -5.30 20.43 -6.04
C VAL A 385 -6.39 21.45 -5.67
N ASN A 386 -7.13 21.25 -4.58
CA ASN A 386 -8.20 22.17 -4.17
C ASN A 386 -8.35 22.37 -2.64
N LYS A 387 -7.42 21.89 -1.79
CA LYS A 387 -7.59 21.93 -0.32
C LYS A 387 -6.26 22.03 0.43
N GLU A 388 -6.25 22.83 1.48
CA GLU A 388 -5.25 22.75 2.55
C GLU A 388 -5.70 21.68 3.55
N PHE A 389 -4.81 20.77 3.92
CA PHE A 389 -5.14 19.75 4.91
C PHE A 389 -3.89 19.29 5.66
N LYS A 390 -4.13 18.57 6.76
CA LYS A 390 -3.08 18.00 7.59
C LYS A 390 -2.66 16.64 7.03
N GLY A 391 -1.35 16.46 6.88
CA GLY A 391 -0.72 15.19 6.50
C GLY A 391 0.48 14.89 7.38
N VAL A 392 1.09 13.74 7.15
CA VAL A 392 2.38 13.37 7.74
C VAL A 392 3.37 13.17 6.61
N LEU A 393 4.50 13.88 6.65
CA LEU A 393 5.57 13.75 5.67
C LEU A 393 6.68 12.87 6.24
N GLN A 394 7.00 11.79 5.54
CA GLN A 394 8.05 10.84 5.86
C GLN A 394 9.22 10.97 4.90
N TYR A 395 10.44 10.99 5.43
CA TYR A 395 11.70 10.90 4.69
C TYR A 395 12.35 9.57 5.03
N SER A 396 12.56 8.72 4.03
CA SER A 396 13.04 7.35 4.21
C SER A 396 14.29 7.08 3.37
N TYR A 397 15.35 6.58 4.00
CA TYR A 397 16.64 6.33 3.36
C TYR A 397 17.42 5.23 4.08
N LEU A 398 18.40 4.62 3.40
CA LEU A 398 19.37 3.74 4.04
C LEU A 398 20.54 4.59 4.56
N SER A 399 20.92 4.38 5.83
CA SER A 399 22.07 5.05 6.44
C SER A 399 23.14 4.04 6.82
N GLY A 400 24.22 3.96 6.04
CA GLY A 400 25.27 2.96 6.22
C GLY A 400 26.02 3.07 7.56
N ASP A 401 26.11 4.28 8.12
CA ASP A 401 26.72 4.56 9.43
C ASP A 401 25.67 4.71 10.55
N GLY A 402 24.38 4.52 10.23
CA GLY A 402 23.26 4.68 11.15
C GLY A 402 22.97 6.12 11.58
N THR A 403 23.69 7.10 11.05
CA THR A 403 23.50 8.52 11.37
C THR A 403 22.33 9.13 10.61
N LYS A 404 21.77 10.20 11.17
CA LYS A 404 20.73 11.01 10.55
C LYS A 404 21.35 11.85 9.43
N LYS A 405 20.86 11.70 8.20
CA LYS A 405 21.39 12.39 7.00
C LYS A 405 20.56 13.59 6.56
N ILE A 406 19.31 13.67 7.01
CA ILE A 406 18.38 14.74 6.67
C ILE A 406 17.88 15.36 7.97
N SER A 407 17.59 16.65 8.00
CA SER A 407 16.97 17.33 9.14
C SER A 407 16.18 18.52 8.60
N PRO A 408 14.94 18.30 8.14
CA PRO A 408 14.15 19.34 7.51
C PRO A 408 13.76 20.41 8.53
N SER A 409 13.87 21.66 8.14
CA SER A 409 13.28 22.81 8.82
C SER A 409 12.10 23.36 8.02
N ILE A 410 11.12 23.94 8.69
CA ILE A 410 10.09 24.72 8.00
C ILE A 410 10.76 25.98 7.44
N GLY A 411 10.81 26.10 6.11
CA GLY A 411 11.37 27.26 5.43
C GLY A 411 10.51 28.51 5.67
N THR A 412 11.15 29.67 5.75
CA THR A 412 10.44 30.97 5.74
C THR A 412 10.00 31.28 4.31
N ALA A 413 8.73 31.65 4.14
CA ALA A 413 7.99 31.77 2.89
C ALA A 413 8.45 32.89 1.92
N ASP A 414 9.71 33.30 1.94
CA ASP A 414 10.27 34.33 1.05
C ASP A 414 10.79 33.76 -0.29
N LEU A 415 10.67 32.45 -0.52
CA LEU A 415 11.10 31.77 -1.74
C LEU A 415 9.99 30.84 -2.24
N ILE A 416 9.24 31.32 -3.25
CA ILE A 416 8.20 30.61 -4.02
C ILE A 416 6.98 30.23 -3.16
N SER A 417 5.92 31.02 -3.31
CA SER A 417 4.64 30.69 -2.69
C SER A 417 4.01 29.47 -3.37
N HIS A 418 3.17 28.72 -2.64
CA HIS A 418 2.34 27.66 -3.24
C HIS A 418 1.57 28.18 -4.47
N LYS A 419 1.11 29.43 -4.42
CA LYS A 419 0.45 30.12 -5.53
C LYS A 419 1.35 30.23 -6.77
N ASP A 420 2.63 30.48 -6.61
CA ASP A 420 3.59 30.50 -7.71
C ASP A 420 3.78 29.10 -8.32
N VAL A 421 3.76 28.05 -7.49
CA VAL A 421 3.81 26.67 -7.95
C VAL A 421 2.56 26.32 -8.75
N TYR A 422 1.36 26.53 -8.20
CA TYR A 422 0.08 26.33 -8.91
C TYR A 422 0.01 27.14 -10.20
N THR A 423 0.44 28.41 -10.17
CA THR A 423 0.47 29.27 -11.36
C THR A 423 1.44 28.74 -12.42
N ALA A 424 2.60 28.19 -12.03
CA ALA A 424 3.55 27.59 -12.96
C ALA A 424 3.01 26.32 -13.61
N ILE A 425 2.25 25.52 -12.85
CA ILE A 425 1.55 24.32 -13.33
C ILE A 425 0.46 24.72 -14.34
N GLU A 426 -0.41 25.66 -13.99
CA GLU A 426 -1.51 26.14 -14.84
C GLU A 426 -1.03 26.79 -16.14
N LYS A 427 0.11 27.49 -16.13
CA LYS A 427 0.65 28.20 -17.29
C LYS A 427 1.37 27.32 -18.32
N LYS A 428 1.28 25.99 -18.25
CA LYS A 428 1.90 25.01 -19.19
C LYS A 428 3.44 25.06 -19.31
N ASN A 429 4.16 25.74 -18.41
CA ASN A 429 5.64 25.70 -18.38
C ASN A 429 6.22 24.49 -17.63
N TRP A 430 5.36 23.54 -17.24
CA TRP A 430 5.74 22.32 -16.54
C TRP A 430 5.46 21.09 -17.43
N PRO A 431 6.47 20.40 -17.98
CA PRO A 431 6.19 19.23 -18.82
C PRO A 431 5.78 18.05 -17.93
N ASN A 432 4.57 17.55 -18.17
CA ASN A 432 4.13 16.21 -17.77
C ASN A 432 4.99 15.17 -18.49
N GLN A 433 6.18 14.84 -18.00
CA GLN A 433 6.86 13.60 -18.36
C GLN A 433 7.64 13.00 -17.20
N SER A 434 7.38 11.71 -17.00
CA SER A 434 8.06 10.78 -16.12
C SER A 434 9.59 10.89 -16.21
N SER A 435 10.20 11.02 -15.04
CA SER A 435 11.51 10.48 -14.69
C SER A 435 12.71 10.73 -15.62
N HIS A 436 12.94 11.93 -16.17
CA HIS A 436 14.31 12.30 -16.60
C HIS A 436 14.62 13.78 -16.36
N VAL A 437 15.86 14.01 -15.91
CA VAL A 437 16.43 15.30 -15.50
C VAL A 437 16.30 16.35 -16.60
N LEU A 438 15.72 17.52 -16.33
CA LEU A 438 15.78 18.67 -17.23
C LEU A 438 16.49 19.87 -16.59
N ARG A 439 17.42 20.43 -17.38
CA ARG A 439 18.15 21.69 -17.18
C ARG A 439 17.22 22.80 -17.68
N LEU A 440 16.94 23.81 -16.86
CA LEU A 440 16.30 25.03 -17.34
C LEU A 440 17.39 26.02 -17.73
N GLU A 441 17.53 26.27 -19.02
CA GLU A 441 18.23 27.46 -19.52
C GLU A 441 17.29 28.66 -19.41
N SER A 442 17.84 29.73 -18.85
CA SER A 442 17.26 31.06 -18.92
C SER A 442 17.40 31.58 -20.35
N HIS A 443 16.29 32.01 -20.98
CA HIS A 443 16.15 33.37 -21.51
C HIS A 443 14.80 33.57 -22.22
N PHE A 444 14.26 34.78 -22.05
CA PHE A 444 13.21 35.34 -22.88
C PHE A 444 13.65 35.38 -24.34
N SER A 445 12.87 34.82 -25.28
CA SER A 445 12.56 35.44 -26.57
C SER A 445 11.44 34.66 -27.29
N GLN A 446 10.62 35.40 -28.04
CA GLN A 446 9.33 35.05 -28.64
C GLN A 446 9.30 33.73 -29.44
N THR A 447 8.13 33.04 -29.48
CA THR A 447 7.23 32.96 -30.67
C THR A 447 6.25 31.78 -30.61
N VAL A 448 4.95 32.12 -30.82
CA VAL A 448 3.76 31.35 -31.26
C VAL A 448 3.28 30.13 -30.44
N ILE A 449 2.14 30.32 -29.77
CA ILE A 449 1.36 29.29 -29.07
C ILE A 449 0.11 28.97 -29.91
N LEU A 450 -0.02 27.72 -30.37
CA LEU A 450 -1.32 27.14 -30.75
C LEU A 450 -1.96 26.56 -29.49
N THR A 451 -3.10 27.12 -29.10
CA THR A 451 -3.76 26.92 -27.81
C THR A 451 -4.59 25.64 -27.77
N ASN A 452 -4.17 24.68 -26.95
CA ASN A 452 -4.94 23.49 -26.61
C ASN A 452 -5.85 23.77 -25.39
N LYS A 453 -6.90 24.58 -25.62
CA LYS A 453 -7.92 24.99 -24.64
C LYS A 453 -9.08 23.97 -24.53
N ASN A 454 -9.18 23.05 -25.50
CA ASN A 454 -10.36 22.20 -25.66
C ASN A 454 -10.38 20.92 -24.80
N ILE A 455 -9.24 20.47 -24.25
CA ILE A 455 -9.19 19.19 -23.51
C ILE A 455 -9.59 19.33 -22.04
N ILE A 456 -9.23 20.45 -21.40
CA ILE A 456 -9.62 20.71 -20.00
C ILE A 456 -11.10 21.08 -19.92
N ASP A 457 -11.59 21.89 -20.86
CA ASP A 457 -13.02 22.22 -20.95
C ASP A 457 -13.86 20.97 -21.26
N ALA A 458 -13.37 20.04 -22.10
CA ALA A 458 -14.06 18.78 -22.37
C ALA A 458 -14.16 17.84 -21.14
N ILE A 459 -13.11 17.75 -20.31
CA ILE A 459 -13.12 16.90 -19.11
C ILE A 459 -14.01 17.49 -18.00
N VAL A 460 -14.06 18.82 -17.91
CA VAL A 460 -14.91 19.54 -16.94
C VAL A 460 -16.38 19.51 -17.37
N ASP A 461 -16.66 19.66 -18.67
CA ASP A 461 -18.03 19.62 -19.20
C ASP A 461 -18.61 18.18 -19.22
N GLU A 462 -17.81 17.15 -19.48
CA GLU A 462 -18.28 15.75 -19.38
C GLU A 462 -18.66 15.40 -17.93
N ARG A 463 -17.88 15.85 -16.94
CA ARG A 463 -18.18 15.66 -15.51
C ARG A 463 -19.39 16.47 -15.06
N ARG A 464 -19.53 17.72 -15.53
CA ARG A 464 -20.66 18.59 -15.19
C ARG A 464 -21.96 18.07 -15.82
N TYR A 465 -21.93 17.65 -17.08
CA TYR A 465 -23.07 17.02 -17.77
C TYR A 465 -23.54 15.72 -17.08
N ARG A 466 -22.63 14.91 -16.54
CA ARG A 466 -22.98 13.66 -15.82
C ARG A 466 -23.60 13.90 -14.45
N LEU A 467 -23.15 14.94 -13.74
CA LEU A 467 -23.68 15.33 -12.43
C LEU A 467 -25.06 16.00 -12.53
N GLU A 468 -25.31 16.75 -13.60
CA GLU A 468 -26.59 17.46 -13.79
C GLU A 468 -27.73 16.56 -14.30
N ASN A 469 -27.41 15.41 -14.92
CA ASN A 469 -28.41 14.52 -15.53
C ASN A 469 -28.70 13.21 -14.75
N ASN A 470 -28.21 13.06 -13.52
CA ASN A 470 -28.58 11.99 -12.58
C ASN A 470 -28.56 10.55 -13.17
N PHE A 471 -27.50 10.19 -13.91
CA PHE A 471 -27.35 8.83 -14.43
C PHE A 471 -27.01 7.85 -13.30
N GLU A 472 -27.96 6.98 -12.93
CA GLU A 472 -27.73 5.84 -12.05
C GLU A 472 -26.90 4.75 -12.74
N TRP A 473 -25.96 4.19 -11.97
CA TRP A 473 -25.18 3.03 -12.37
C TRP A 473 -26.06 1.78 -12.39
N LYS A 474 -26.28 1.19 -13.57
CA LYS A 474 -26.77 -0.20 -13.65
C LYS A 474 -25.59 -1.12 -13.95
N PRO A 475 -25.31 -2.14 -13.12
CA PRO A 475 -24.29 -3.12 -13.43
C PRO A 475 -24.70 -3.88 -14.70
N VAL A 476 -23.80 -3.97 -15.68
CA VAL A 476 -23.97 -4.89 -16.80
C VAL A 476 -23.80 -6.31 -16.26
N LYS A 477 -24.92 -7.04 -16.12
CA LYS A 477 -24.91 -8.50 -15.95
C LYS A 477 -24.87 -9.11 -17.35
N ASN A 478 -23.83 -9.91 -17.59
CA ASN A 478 -23.63 -10.82 -18.73
C ASN A 478 -23.38 -10.16 -20.10
N THR A 479 -22.18 -10.39 -20.61
CA THR A 479 -21.77 -10.14 -22.00
C THR A 479 -22.24 -11.29 -22.90
N THR A 480 -23.51 -11.30 -23.31
CA THR A 480 -23.92 -12.13 -24.46
C THR A 480 -25.08 -11.61 -25.31
N ASP A 481 -25.81 -10.54 -24.95
CA ASP A 481 -26.97 -10.09 -25.74
C ASP A 481 -26.81 -8.69 -26.36
N ALA A 482 -25.70 -8.45 -27.06
CA ALA A 482 -25.53 -7.26 -27.91
C ALA A 482 -24.85 -7.59 -29.24
N ILE A 483 -25.33 -8.64 -29.92
CA ILE A 483 -25.16 -8.79 -31.37
C ILE A 483 -26.56 -8.92 -31.96
N GLY A 484 -27.20 -7.77 -32.16
CA GLY A 484 -28.40 -7.63 -32.96
C GLY A 484 -28.06 -6.78 -34.18
N ASN A 485 -27.97 -7.46 -35.32
CA ASN A 485 -28.06 -6.98 -36.70
C ASN A 485 -28.19 -5.46 -36.90
N ASP A 486 -27.23 -4.86 -37.63
CA ASP A 486 -27.54 -4.05 -38.82
C ASP A 486 -26.28 -3.65 -39.60
N THR A 487 -26.25 -4.04 -40.87
CA THR A 487 -25.56 -3.35 -41.98
C THR A 487 -26.56 -3.36 -43.16
N PRO A 488 -26.45 -2.50 -44.21
CA PRO A 488 -25.34 -1.61 -44.57
C PRO A 488 -25.78 -0.19 -45.02
N GLY A 489 -24.81 0.73 -45.13
CA GLY A 489 -24.88 1.81 -46.12
C GLY A 489 -25.06 3.22 -45.57
N SER A 490 -23.95 3.91 -45.37
CA SER A 490 -23.73 5.23 -45.97
C SER A 490 -22.36 5.74 -45.53
N SER A 491 -21.56 6.07 -46.53
CA SER A 491 -20.32 6.83 -46.44
C SER A 491 -20.53 8.11 -45.63
N VAL A 492 -19.82 8.25 -44.51
CA VAL A 492 -19.55 9.56 -43.93
C VAL A 492 -18.06 9.66 -43.60
N ASN A 493 -17.47 10.70 -44.20
CA ASN A 493 -16.07 11.08 -44.13
C ASN A 493 -15.53 11.14 -42.70
N TYR A 494 -14.43 10.43 -42.46
CA TYR A 494 -13.49 10.76 -41.40
C TYR A 494 -12.72 12.02 -41.81
N ASN A 495 -13.24 13.18 -41.39
CA ASN A 495 -12.48 14.41 -41.29
C ASN A 495 -13.18 15.34 -40.30
N SER A 496 -12.91 15.12 -39.01
CA SER A 496 -12.69 16.20 -38.05
C SER A 496 -12.49 15.60 -36.65
N VAL A 497 -11.28 15.79 -36.13
CA VAL A 497 -10.97 16.19 -34.75
C VAL A 497 -11.66 15.39 -33.63
N THR A 498 -10.87 14.60 -32.92
CA THR A 498 -10.60 14.76 -31.47
C THR A 498 -9.32 14.02 -31.12
#